data_AF-S2KTB4-F1
#
_entry.id   AF-S2KTB4-F1
#
_cell.length_a   1.000
_cell.length_b   1.000
_cell.length_c   1.000
_cell.angle_alpha   90.00
_cell.angle_beta   90.00
_cell.angle_gamma   90.00
#
_symmetry.space_group_name_H-M   'P 1'
#
loop_
_entity.id
_entity.type
_entity.pdbx_description
1 polymer ?
#
loop_
_entity_poly.entity_id
_entity_poly.type
_entity_poly.pdbx_seq_one_letter_code
_entity_poly.pdbx_strand_id
1 'polypeptide(L)'
;MHARLIQAARVVPVAFLLSGCQGMPTSTETELHDPLSHAPPVSRGLDAKGLSTLLMAEFSGQRGDYQQASRGYLEAAERYESLALVERATLAARFANDSTLLEQSAKRWQALAPNAEAPARLLASLALQRGDWLASLEQRLMLSERGIHGELATFAEQAIDQGADIPPLLERLHEYLSQNRTSDQPHHYDAILATALLEAANGELAQAEARLDALARSHPELPALWLAKTRIELERGNIIAARDAARQGLEISPDDGRFILLVAQTELRLDNVEAANAQIDALLERHADSQELRVALARLYLEEGYPESARRLLLPLTSTDDTPPPVFTLLGAIAEEEGEIDNALLYYRQVPPGDSFLRARHLAAQMLIDDDRLMDARNFLRIERLRHEEQANELVALEVELLDQQGLSEDADALLRRELEHAPNSHELRYLRAMRAFGNGDLEAMERDLRYIIEQDPNHAMALNALGYTLTDMTNRHEEARELIERAYQLAPDNAAILDSMGWVHYKQGDYESALTYLERAYAAMPDQEVAAHLAEVLWALGREEEARAMISESLKRYEERPVVDDLLERIPELAP
;
A
#
# COMPACT_ATOMS: atom_id res chain seq x y z
N MET A 1 -37.79 -1.41 45.22
CA MET A 1 -37.52 -0.87 46.57
C MET A 1 -36.74 0.43 46.41
N HIS A 2 -37.24 1.52 47.02
CA HIS A 2 -36.64 2.86 47.18
C HIS A 2 -36.47 3.68 45.88
N ALA A 3 -37.49 4.45 45.42
CA ALA A 3 -37.92 5.80 45.86
C ALA A 3 -37.10 6.93 45.21
N ARG A 4 -37.56 7.51 44.09
CA ARG A 4 -38.32 8.78 43.95
C ARG A 4 -37.60 10.01 44.54
N LEU A 5 -37.30 11.01 43.70
CA LEU A 5 -38.02 12.29 43.67
C LEU A 5 -37.49 13.27 42.60
N ILE A 6 -38.45 13.69 41.77
CA ILE A 6 -38.48 14.85 40.87
C ILE A 6 -38.40 16.14 41.72
N GLN A 7 -37.68 17.17 41.27
CA GLN A 7 -38.13 18.55 41.49
C GLN A 7 -37.56 19.54 40.46
N ALA A 8 -38.50 20.15 39.73
CA ALA A 8 -38.34 21.31 38.89
C ALA A 8 -38.46 22.60 39.72
N ALA A 9 -37.72 23.65 39.36
CA ALA A 9 -37.95 25.03 39.80
C ALA A 9 -37.66 25.96 38.61
N ARG A 10 -38.67 26.39 37.85
CA ARG A 10 -39.52 27.60 38.02
C ARG A 10 -38.73 28.92 38.03
N VAL A 11 -38.74 29.53 36.84
CA VAL A 11 -38.63 30.96 36.56
C VAL A 11 -39.86 31.68 37.10
N VAL A 12 -39.68 32.77 37.88
CA VAL A 12 -40.64 33.89 38.01
C VAL A 12 -39.85 35.19 38.27
N PRO A 13 -40.17 36.30 37.57
CA PRO A 13 -39.50 37.59 37.68
C PRO A 13 -40.14 38.46 38.76
N VAL A 14 -39.37 39.37 39.38
CA VAL A 14 -39.94 40.49 40.16
C VAL A 14 -39.12 41.75 39.93
N ALA A 15 -39.71 42.67 39.18
CA ALA A 15 -39.32 44.07 39.13
C ALA A 15 -39.88 44.79 40.37
N PHE A 16 -39.01 45.49 41.11
CA PHE A 16 -39.41 46.59 41.98
C PHE A 16 -38.58 47.82 41.63
N LEU A 17 -39.24 48.80 41.01
CA LEU A 17 -38.83 50.19 40.97
C LEU A 17 -39.25 50.82 42.31
N LEU A 18 -38.33 51.47 43.02
CA LEU A 18 -38.63 52.65 43.81
C LEU A 18 -37.38 53.54 43.89
N SER A 19 -37.60 54.79 43.51
CA SER A 19 -36.65 55.87 43.32
C SER A 19 -36.16 56.43 44.66
N GLY A 20 -34.88 56.81 44.73
CA GLY A 20 -34.29 57.47 45.89
C GLY A 20 -32.91 58.02 45.56
N CYS A 21 -32.88 59.18 44.92
CA CYS A 21 -31.65 59.93 44.60
C CYS A 21 -30.83 60.24 45.86
N GLN A 22 -29.58 59.80 45.90
CA GLN A 22 -28.49 60.58 46.49
C GLN A 22 -27.28 60.48 45.57
N GLY A 23 -26.86 61.63 45.06
CA GLY A 23 -25.70 61.76 44.19
C GLY A 23 -24.43 61.34 44.91
N MET A 24 -23.72 60.39 44.32
CA MET A 24 -22.28 60.32 44.43
C MET A 24 -21.71 60.62 43.04
N PRO A 25 -20.61 61.41 42.98
CA PRO A 25 -20.10 61.89 41.72
C PRO A 25 -19.74 60.70 40.86
N THR A 26 -20.06 60.79 39.57
CA THR A 26 -19.34 60.09 38.52
C THR A 26 -17.86 60.31 38.78
N SER A 27 -17.21 59.34 39.43
CA SER A 27 -15.78 59.15 39.28
C SER A 27 -15.60 58.99 37.79
N THR A 28 -15.15 60.08 37.17
CA THR A 28 -14.59 60.10 35.83
C THR A 28 -13.74 58.83 35.75
N GLU A 29 -14.13 57.88 34.90
CA GLU A 29 -13.19 56.88 34.42
C GLU A 29 -12.01 57.73 33.96
N THR A 30 -10.98 57.74 34.79
CA THR A 30 -9.71 58.33 34.41
C THR A 30 -9.28 57.35 33.35
N GLU A 31 -9.48 57.70 32.07
CA GLU A 31 -8.80 57.03 30.98
C GLU A 31 -7.36 56.89 31.47
N LEU A 32 -6.96 55.66 31.79
CA LEU A 32 -5.60 55.35 32.17
C LEU A 32 -4.81 55.68 30.92
N HIS A 33 -4.34 56.92 30.86
CA HIS A 33 -3.61 57.45 29.74
C HIS A 33 -2.28 56.72 29.77
N ASP A 34 -2.19 55.63 28.99
CA ASP A 34 -1.02 54.78 28.98
C ASP A 34 0.17 55.65 28.54
N PRO A 35 1.12 55.97 29.45
CA PRO A 35 2.25 56.82 29.12
C PRO A 35 3.17 56.16 28.07
N LEU A 36 2.96 54.88 27.77
CA LEU A 36 3.71 54.12 26.76
C LEU A 36 3.01 54.07 25.39
N SER A 37 1.77 54.57 25.26
CA SER A 37 1.00 54.57 24.00
C SER A 37 1.69 55.34 22.85
N HIS A 38 2.62 56.25 23.17
CA HIS A 38 3.39 57.04 22.21
C HIS A 38 4.90 56.73 22.26
N ALA A 39 5.31 55.68 22.97
CA ALA A 39 6.71 55.29 23.05
C ALA A 39 7.22 54.87 21.64
N PRO A 40 8.46 55.24 21.26
CA PRO A 40 9.03 54.80 20.00
C PRO A 40 9.11 53.27 19.96
N PRO A 41 8.79 52.64 18.83
CA PRO A 41 8.80 51.19 18.73
C PRO A 41 10.21 50.63 19.00
N VAL A 42 10.25 49.50 19.71
CA VAL A 42 11.50 48.74 19.88
C VAL A 42 11.92 48.23 18.51
N SER A 43 12.97 48.82 17.96
CA SER A 43 13.47 48.54 16.61
C SER A 43 14.68 47.61 16.58
N ARG A 44 15.21 47.24 17.75
CA ARG A 44 16.30 46.27 17.94
C ARG A 44 16.05 45.42 19.18
N GLY A 45 16.27 44.11 19.07
CA GLY A 45 16.03 43.16 20.15
C GLY A 45 14.58 42.65 20.19
N LEU A 46 14.18 42.09 21.33
CA LEU A 46 12.85 41.48 21.51
C LEU A 46 11.78 42.57 21.69
N ASP A 47 10.94 42.74 20.68
CA ASP A 47 9.81 43.66 20.71
C ASP A 47 8.54 42.99 21.24
N ALA A 48 7.53 43.80 21.59
CA ALA A 48 6.29 43.31 22.21
C ALA A 48 5.61 42.22 21.37
N LYS A 49 5.61 42.37 20.03
CA LYS A 49 5.03 41.37 19.13
C LYS A 49 5.78 40.04 19.24
N GLY A 50 7.09 40.00 19.04
CA GLY A 50 7.78 38.70 19.09
C GLY A 50 7.92 38.10 20.50
N LEU A 51 7.90 38.91 21.58
CA LEU A 51 7.73 38.38 22.94
C LEU A 51 6.38 37.65 23.07
N SER A 52 5.29 38.28 22.61
CA SER A 52 3.97 37.67 22.66
C SER A 52 3.88 36.39 21.81
N THR A 53 4.45 36.39 20.60
CA THR A 53 4.53 35.23 19.72
C THR A 53 5.29 34.07 20.39
N LEU A 54 6.45 34.33 21.01
CA LEU A 54 7.22 33.30 21.70
C LEU A 54 6.52 32.72 22.92
N LEU A 55 5.87 33.57 23.74
CA LEU A 55 5.11 33.11 24.90
C LEU A 55 3.90 32.26 24.47
N MET A 56 3.19 32.68 23.42
CA MET A 56 2.09 31.90 22.85
C MET A 56 2.58 30.55 22.33
N ALA A 57 3.71 30.52 21.63
CA ALA A 57 4.32 29.28 21.14
C ALA A 57 4.64 28.32 22.29
N GLU A 58 5.27 28.82 23.36
CA GLU A 58 5.65 28.03 24.53
C GLU A 58 4.43 27.45 25.27
N PHE A 59 3.40 28.27 25.52
CA PHE A 59 2.17 27.80 26.18
C PHE A 59 1.37 26.84 25.31
N SER A 60 1.39 26.98 23.99
CA SER A 60 0.77 26.01 23.08
C SER A 60 1.50 24.67 23.12
N GLY A 61 2.85 24.68 23.08
CA GLY A 61 3.66 23.47 23.19
C GLY A 61 3.43 22.73 24.51
N GLN A 62 3.39 23.45 25.64
CA GLN A 62 3.11 22.87 26.95
C GLN A 62 1.71 22.23 27.06
N ARG A 63 0.75 22.67 26.24
CA ARG A 63 -0.61 22.12 26.17
C ARG A 63 -0.76 21.00 25.13
N GLY A 64 0.33 20.64 24.45
CA GLY A 64 0.32 19.63 23.38
C GLY A 64 -0.15 20.16 22.02
N ASP A 65 -0.40 21.46 21.88
CA ASP A 65 -0.70 22.08 20.58
C ASP A 65 0.62 22.41 19.85
N TYR A 66 1.23 21.36 19.31
CA TYR A 66 2.52 21.44 18.64
C TYR A 66 2.45 22.17 17.30
N GLN A 67 1.28 22.19 16.64
CA GLN A 67 1.10 22.91 15.38
C GLN A 67 1.22 24.42 15.60
N GLN A 68 0.49 24.96 16.59
CA GLN A 68 0.59 26.38 16.92
C GLN A 68 1.94 26.75 17.55
N ALA A 69 2.50 25.86 18.37
CA ALA A 69 3.84 26.05 18.91
C ALA A 69 4.88 26.20 17.79
N SER A 70 4.87 25.29 16.83
CA SER A 70 5.79 25.32 15.70
C SER A 70 5.65 26.60 14.86
N ARG A 71 4.42 27.00 14.50
CA ARG A 71 4.18 28.24 13.74
C ARG A 71 4.71 29.47 14.48
N GLY A 72 4.45 29.57 15.78
CA GLY A 72 4.94 30.69 16.59
C GLY A 72 6.46 30.71 16.73
N TYR A 73 7.10 29.54 16.91
CA TYR A 73 8.57 29.47 16.89
C TYR A 73 9.15 29.84 15.52
N LEU A 74 8.53 29.40 14.43
CA LEU A 74 8.98 29.72 13.07
C LEU A 74 8.85 31.21 12.77
N GLU A 75 7.70 31.84 13.07
CA GLU A 75 7.51 33.29 12.91
C GLU A 75 8.54 34.09 13.73
N ALA A 76 8.79 33.68 14.98
CA ALA A 76 9.80 34.32 15.80
C ALA A 76 11.22 34.09 15.25
N ALA A 77 11.51 32.90 14.72
CA ALA A 77 12.80 32.59 14.10
C ALA A 77 13.05 33.38 12.81
N GLU A 78 12.02 33.66 12.02
CA GLU A 78 12.10 34.53 10.85
C GLU A 78 12.38 35.98 11.26
N ARG A 79 11.69 36.46 12.30
CA ARG A 79 11.85 37.82 12.81
C ARG A 79 13.23 38.10 13.40
N TYR A 80 13.83 37.10 14.05
CA TYR A 80 15.06 37.26 14.83
C TYR A 80 16.27 36.50 14.26
N GLU A 81 16.12 35.82 13.12
CA GLU A 81 17.15 35.00 12.48
C GLU A 81 17.82 34.01 13.44
N SER A 82 17.02 33.40 14.33
CA SER A 82 17.52 32.57 15.42
C SER A 82 17.50 31.08 15.07
N LEU A 83 18.67 30.46 14.98
CA LEU A 83 18.83 29.02 14.75
C LEU A 83 18.10 28.17 15.79
N ALA A 84 18.26 28.48 17.09
CA ALA A 84 17.64 27.72 18.17
C ALA A 84 16.10 27.76 18.12
N LEU A 85 15.51 28.86 17.63
CA LEU A 85 14.07 28.95 17.45
C LEU A 85 13.60 28.11 16.25
N VAL A 86 14.38 28.05 15.16
CA VAL A 86 14.06 27.15 14.06
C VAL A 86 14.16 25.68 14.48
N GLU A 87 15.20 25.29 15.23
CA GLU A 87 15.33 23.93 15.76
C GLU A 87 14.11 23.53 16.62
N ARG A 88 13.62 24.45 17.46
CA ARG A 88 12.38 24.25 18.23
C ARG A 88 11.14 24.18 17.34
N ALA A 89 11.06 25.01 16.30
CA ALA A 89 9.97 24.96 15.32
C ALA A 89 9.93 23.60 14.62
N THR A 90 11.07 23.12 14.10
CA THR A 90 11.19 21.82 13.44
C THR A 90 10.86 20.66 14.39
N LEU A 91 11.31 20.72 15.64
CA LEU A 91 10.95 19.72 16.65
C LEU A 91 9.44 19.68 16.91
N ALA A 92 8.81 20.85 17.10
CA ALA A 92 7.38 20.95 17.33
C ALA A 92 6.58 20.48 16.10
N ALA A 93 6.99 20.87 14.88
CA ALA A 93 6.35 20.43 13.65
C ALA A 93 6.33 18.89 13.51
N ARG A 94 7.40 18.21 13.94
CA ARG A 94 7.47 16.74 13.94
C ARG A 94 6.43 16.11 14.86
N PHE A 95 6.17 16.69 16.04
CA PHE A 95 5.13 16.21 16.95
C PHE A 95 3.71 16.61 16.53
N ALA A 96 3.57 17.66 15.71
CA ALA A 96 2.30 18.07 15.12
C ALA A 96 1.84 17.16 13.97
N ASN A 97 2.71 16.28 13.46
CA ASN A 97 2.50 15.48 12.26
C ASN A 97 2.08 16.33 11.03
N ASP A 98 2.55 17.58 10.98
CA ASP A 98 2.29 18.54 9.90
C ASP A 98 3.52 18.58 8.97
N SER A 99 3.48 17.79 7.89
CA SER A 99 4.60 17.62 6.96
C SER A 99 4.99 18.92 6.24
N THR A 100 4.02 19.79 5.95
CA THR A 100 4.25 21.09 5.33
C THR A 100 5.02 22.01 6.27
N LEU A 101 4.60 22.11 7.53
CA LEU A 101 5.28 22.94 8.53
C LEU A 101 6.66 22.38 8.88
N LEU A 102 6.80 21.05 8.90
CA LEU A 102 8.08 20.38 9.11
C LEU A 102 9.08 20.70 7.99
N GLU A 103 8.64 20.67 6.73
CA GLU A 103 9.48 21.06 5.61
C GLU A 103 9.85 22.55 5.63
N GLN A 104 8.88 23.45 5.88
CA GLN A 104 9.13 24.90 5.94
C GLN A 104 10.19 25.25 7.00
N SER A 105 10.03 24.70 8.20
CA SER A 105 10.99 24.91 9.28
C SER A 105 12.35 24.28 8.96
N ALA A 106 12.40 23.10 8.34
CA ALA A 106 13.66 22.46 7.91
C ALA A 106 14.39 23.25 6.82
N LYS A 107 13.68 23.80 5.83
CA LYS A 107 14.26 24.70 4.80
C LYS A 107 14.81 25.97 5.43
N ARG A 108 14.08 26.56 6.39
CA ARG A 108 14.57 27.72 7.14
C ARG A 108 15.81 27.37 7.96
N TRP A 109 15.85 26.18 8.55
CA TRP A 109 17.01 25.70 9.31
C TRP A 109 18.22 25.59 8.40
N GLN A 110 18.07 24.93 7.24
CA GLN A 110 19.14 24.82 6.25
C GLN A 110 19.62 26.19 5.76
N ALA A 111 18.71 27.17 5.58
CA ALA A 111 19.09 28.53 5.18
C ALA A 111 19.94 29.26 6.25
N LEU A 112 19.64 29.07 7.54
CA LEU A 112 20.41 29.69 8.64
C LEU A 112 21.68 28.91 8.99
N ALA A 113 21.69 27.60 8.77
CA ALA A 113 22.82 26.73 9.02
C ALA A 113 23.03 25.77 7.82
N PRO A 114 23.62 26.25 6.70
CA PRO A 114 23.81 25.44 5.49
C PRO A 114 24.64 24.18 5.71
N ASN A 115 25.55 24.22 6.69
CA ASN A 115 26.42 23.11 7.03
C ASN A 115 25.79 22.12 8.03
N ALA A 116 24.58 22.37 8.54
CA ALA A 116 23.92 21.45 9.46
C ALA A 116 23.49 20.15 8.76
N GLU A 117 23.68 19.02 9.45
CA GLU A 117 23.32 17.69 8.95
C GLU A 117 21.81 17.41 9.07
N ALA A 118 21.23 17.73 10.23
CA ALA A 118 19.84 17.44 10.56
C ALA A 118 18.81 17.95 9.53
N PRO A 119 18.86 19.20 9.04
CA PRO A 119 17.89 19.65 8.05
C PRO A 119 18.05 18.95 6.70
N ALA A 120 19.27 18.63 6.28
CA ALA A 120 19.50 17.91 5.02
C ALA A 120 18.91 16.49 5.08
N ARG A 121 19.14 15.74 6.17
CA ARG A 121 18.53 14.40 6.36
C ARG A 121 17.01 14.46 6.39
N LEU A 122 16.46 15.43 7.10
CA LEU A 122 15.01 15.62 7.20
C LEU A 122 14.40 15.95 5.83
N LEU A 123 14.98 16.90 5.10
CA LEU A 123 14.53 17.27 3.76
C LEU A 123 14.66 16.11 2.77
N ALA A 124 15.73 15.31 2.85
CA ALA A 124 15.87 14.09 2.04
C ALA A 124 14.71 13.11 2.30
N SER A 125 14.40 12.84 3.58
CA SER A 125 13.31 11.93 3.95
C SER A 125 11.92 12.43 3.53
N LEU A 126 11.67 13.74 3.63
CA LEU A 126 10.41 14.35 3.21
C LEU A 126 10.25 14.34 1.69
N ALA A 127 11.35 14.53 0.96
CA ALA A 127 11.35 14.41 -0.50
C ALA A 127 11.01 12.97 -0.94
N LEU A 128 11.63 11.96 -0.30
CA LEU A 128 11.31 10.54 -0.54
C LEU A 128 9.83 10.22 -0.29
N GLN A 129 9.26 10.70 0.81
CA GLN A 129 7.84 10.48 1.13
C GLN A 129 6.87 11.04 0.07
N ARG A 130 7.31 12.04 -0.72
CA ARG A 130 6.53 12.61 -1.81
C ARG A 130 6.84 12.00 -3.18
N GLY A 131 7.74 11.02 -3.25
CA GLY A 131 8.24 10.47 -4.50
C GLY A 131 9.18 11.42 -5.26
N ASP A 132 9.69 12.48 -4.62
CA ASP A 132 10.68 13.39 -5.23
C ASP A 132 12.10 12.86 -4.99
N TRP A 133 12.46 11.86 -5.80
CA TRP A 133 13.74 11.15 -5.72
C TRP A 133 14.94 12.06 -5.96
N LEU A 134 14.83 12.98 -6.92
CA LEU A 134 15.92 13.88 -7.28
C LEU A 134 16.19 14.89 -6.16
N ALA A 135 15.15 15.49 -5.57
CA ALA A 135 15.36 16.39 -4.43
C ALA A 135 15.94 15.65 -3.21
N SER A 136 15.57 14.38 -2.99
CA SER A 136 16.21 13.57 -1.94
C SER A 136 17.69 13.35 -2.23
N LEU A 137 18.03 12.98 -3.47
CA LEU A 137 19.41 12.76 -3.90
C LEU A 137 20.26 14.01 -3.67
N GLU A 138 19.78 15.19 -4.04
CA GLU A 138 20.51 16.46 -3.84
C GLU A 138 20.86 16.71 -2.36
N GLN A 139 19.92 16.46 -1.45
CA GLN A 139 20.16 16.63 -0.02
C GLN A 139 21.23 15.66 0.51
N ARG A 140 21.26 14.43 -0.02
CA ARG A 140 22.24 13.39 0.34
C ARG A 140 23.62 13.66 -0.29
N LEU A 141 23.67 14.16 -1.51
CA LEU A 141 24.90 14.61 -2.15
C LEU A 141 25.52 15.78 -1.39
N MET A 142 24.70 16.75 -0.95
CA MET A 142 25.18 17.85 -0.11
C MET A 142 25.83 17.36 1.19
N LEU A 143 25.31 16.28 1.81
CA LEU A 143 25.97 15.65 2.97
C LEU A 143 27.32 15.04 2.58
N SER A 144 27.35 14.35 1.45
CA SER A 144 28.55 13.67 0.93
C SER A 144 29.67 14.65 0.55
N GLU A 145 29.35 15.80 -0.03
CA GLU A 145 30.30 16.90 -0.32
C GLU A 145 31.01 17.42 0.93
N ARG A 146 30.37 17.27 2.10
CA ARG A 146 30.91 17.69 3.40
C ARG A 146 31.67 16.56 4.11
N GLY A 147 31.83 15.40 3.47
CA GLY A 147 32.44 14.20 4.06
C GLY A 147 31.54 13.49 5.07
N ILE A 148 30.23 13.78 5.08
CA ILE A 148 29.22 13.08 5.90
C ILE A 148 28.62 11.95 5.06
N HIS A 149 28.47 10.77 5.63
CA HIS A 149 27.85 9.65 4.93
C HIS A 149 26.39 9.97 4.55
N GLY A 150 26.12 10.05 3.23
CA GLY A 150 24.83 10.39 2.65
C GLY A 150 23.86 9.20 2.48
N GLU A 151 24.33 7.97 2.75
CA GLU A 151 23.59 6.71 2.55
C GLU A 151 23.09 6.56 1.10
N LEU A 152 23.94 6.94 0.15
CA LEU A 152 23.60 6.97 -1.27
C LEU A 152 23.34 5.57 -1.83
N ALA A 153 24.10 4.55 -1.39
CA ALA A 153 23.87 3.17 -1.83
C ALA A 153 22.49 2.67 -1.39
N THR A 154 22.10 2.88 -0.13
CA THR A 154 20.77 2.51 0.37
C THR A 154 19.66 3.31 -0.31
N PHE A 155 19.90 4.59 -0.60
CA PHE A 155 18.97 5.39 -1.41
C PHE A 155 18.78 4.80 -2.81
N ALA A 156 19.86 4.36 -3.47
CA ALA A 156 19.78 3.74 -4.79
C ALA A 156 18.98 2.42 -4.76
N GLU A 157 19.23 1.55 -3.77
CA GLU A 157 18.43 0.33 -3.58
C GLU A 157 16.94 0.65 -3.43
N GLN A 158 16.60 1.62 -2.57
CA GLN A 158 15.21 2.04 -2.38
C GLN A 158 14.57 2.63 -3.65
N ALA A 159 15.33 3.38 -4.44
CA ALA A 159 14.85 3.95 -5.70
C ALA A 159 14.55 2.87 -6.74
N ILE A 160 15.37 1.81 -6.80
CA ILE A 160 15.16 0.66 -7.68
C ILE A 160 13.91 -0.12 -7.23
N ASP A 161 13.82 -0.44 -5.94
CA ASP A 161 12.71 -1.23 -5.39
C ASP A 161 11.34 -0.55 -5.58
N GLN A 162 11.29 0.79 -5.54
CA GLN A 162 10.07 1.57 -5.73
C GLN A 162 9.83 2.01 -7.19
N GLY A 163 10.66 1.57 -8.14
CA GLY A 163 10.49 1.88 -9.56
C GLY A 163 10.64 3.36 -9.91
N ALA A 164 11.59 4.06 -9.30
CA ALA A 164 11.87 5.46 -9.59
C ALA A 164 12.38 5.69 -11.03
N ASP A 165 12.24 6.91 -11.54
CA ASP A 165 12.86 7.32 -12.81
C ASP A 165 14.38 7.41 -12.66
N ILE A 166 15.11 6.42 -13.19
CA ILE A 166 16.55 6.21 -12.96
C ILE A 166 17.45 7.20 -13.72
N PRO A 167 17.22 7.53 -15.01
CA PRO A 167 18.13 8.38 -15.80
C PRO A 167 18.47 9.74 -15.17
N PRO A 168 17.51 10.52 -14.60
CA PRO A 168 17.85 11.79 -13.94
C PRO A 168 18.74 11.63 -12.70
N LEU A 169 18.54 10.54 -11.94
CA LEU A 169 19.34 10.25 -10.75
C LEU A 169 20.77 9.86 -11.15
N LEU A 170 20.91 9.07 -12.21
CA LEU A 170 22.19 8.69 -12.78
C LEU A 170 22.97 9.88 -13.32
N GLU A 171 22.33 10.74 -14.11
CA GLU A 171 22.97 11.94 -14.66
C GLU A 171 23.55 12.80 -13.53
N ARG A 172 22.78 12.99 -12.45
CA ARG A 172 23.22 13.79 -11.31
C ARG A 172 24.37 13.14 -10.53
N LEU A 173 24.35 11.81 -10.34
CA LEU A 173 25.44 11.08 -9.69
C LEU A 173 26.72 11.08 -10.54
N HIS A 174 26.61 10.92 -11.86
CA HIS A 174 27.74 11.05 -12.78
C HIS A 174 28.35 12.44 -12.72
N GLU A 175 27.53 13.48 -12.72
CA GLU A 175 28.00 14.86 -12.55
C GLU A 175 28.79 15.01 -11.23
N TYR A 176 28.20 14.57 -10.11
CA TYR A 176 28.83 14.61 -8.79
C TYR A 176 30.21 13.92 -8.77
N LEU A 177 30.30 12.70 -9.30
CA LEU A 177 31.56 11.95 -9.39
C LEU A 177 32.58 12.62 -10.32
N SER A 178 32.12 13.26 -11.40
CA SER A 178 33.00 13.94 -12.36
C SER A 178 33.66 15.20 -11.76
N GLN A 179 32.95 15.88 -10.85
CA GLN A 179 33.40 17.10 -10.15
C GLN A 179 34.29 16.75 -8.94
N ASN A 180 34.03 15.62 -8.28
CA ASN A 180 34.71 15.19 -7.05
C ASN A 180 35.64 13.99 -7.28
N ARG A 181 36.61 14.11 -8.20
CA ARG A 181 37.45 12.97 -8.68
C ARG A 181 38.41 12.34 -7.67
N THR A 182 38.58 12.93 -6.49
CA THR A 182 39.56 12.45 -5.51
C THR A 182 38.96 11.38 -4.61
N SER A 183 39.49 10.15 -4.70
CA SER A 183 39.19 9.01 -3.82
C SER A 183 39.52 9.23 -2.33
N ASP A 184 40.23 10.31 -1.98
CA ASP A 184 40.63 10.64 -0.60
C ASP A 184 39.50 11.27 0.23
N GLN A 185 38.33 11.57 -0.36
CA GLN A 185 37.18 12.05 0.41
C GLN A 185 36.52 10.90 1.20
N PRO A 186 36.27 11.08 2.52
CA PRO A 186 35.54 10.10 3.31
C PRO A 186 34.19 9.76 2.68
N HIS A 187 33.84 8.48 2.65
CA HIS A 187 32.57 7.98 2.09
C HIS A 187 32.36 8.21 0.58
N HIS A 188 33.37 8.61 -0.19
CA HIS A 188 33.24 8.74 -1.64
C HIS A 188 32.85 7.40 -2.32
N TYR A 189 33.25 6.27 -1.73
CA TYR A 189 32.83 4.93 -2.16
C TYR A 189 31.30 4.76 -2.20
N ASP A 190 30.55 5.46 -1.34
CA ASP A 190 29.09 5.33 -1.23
C ASP A 190 28.39 5.86 -2.48
N ALA A 191 28.87 6.98 -3.03
CA ALA A 191 28.40 7.52 -4.30
C ALA A 191 28.73 6.59 -5.46
N ILE A 192 29.93 5.99 -5.46
CA ILE A 192 30.35 5.02 -6.48
C ILE A 192 29.45 3.79 -6.47
N LEU A 193 29.12 3.26 -5.28
CA LEU A 193 28.21 2.13 -5.12
C LEU A 193 26.80 2.46 -5.60
N ALA A 194 26.25 3.61 -5.18
CA ALA A 194 24.95 4.09 -5.63
C ALA A 194 24.87 4.21 -7.16
N THR A 195 25.90 4.79 -7.79
CA THR A 195 25.96 4.90 -9.25
C THR A 195 26.01 3.53 -9.91
N ALA A 196 26.83 2.59 -9.42
CA ALA A 196 26.89 1.25 -10.00
C ALA A 196 25.55 0.50 -9.91
N LEU A 197 24.83 0.63 -8.78
CA LEU A 197 23.52 0.00 -8.60
C LEU A 197 22.48 0.57 -9.58
N LEU A 198 22.43 1.90 -9.73
CA LEU A 198 21.51 2.54 -10.68
C LEU A 198 21.91 2.28 -12.14
N GLU A 199 23.21 2.20 -12.46
CA GLU A 199 23.71 1.84 -13.80
C GLU A 199 23.23 0.44 -14.18
N ALA A 200 23.36 -0.52 -13.25
CA ALA A 200 22.87 -1.87 -13.46
C ALA A 200 21.36 -1.90 -13.71
N ALA A 201 20.58 -1.23 -12.86
CA ALA A 201 19.13 -1.12 -13.01
C ALA A 201 18.70 -0.41 -14.32
N ASN A 202 19.53 0.50 -14.85
CA ASN A 202 19.31 1.14 -16.15
C ASN A 202 19.76 0.27 -17.35
N GLY A 203 20.22 -0.97 -17.11
CA GLY A 203 20.73 -1.88 -18.13
C GLY A 203 22.20 -1.66 -18.54
N GLU A 204 22.92 -0.76 -17.87
CA GLU A 204 24.31 -0.40 -18.15
C GLU A 204 25.31 -1.31 -17.39
N LEU A 205 25.06 -2.62 -17.38
CA LEU A 205 25.78 -3.63 -16.58
C LEU A 205 27.32 -3.58 -16.74
N ALA A 206 27.81 -3.31 -17.95
CA ALA A 206 29.26 -3.22 -18.19
C ALA A 206 29.91 -1.99 -17.55
N GLN A 207 29.19 -0.87 -17.46
CA GLN A 207 29.69 0.33 -16.78
C GLN A 207 29.69 0.13 -15.27
N ALA A 208 28.61 -0.46 -14.74
CA ALA A 208 28.49 -0.83 -13.34
C ALA A 208 29.62 -1.76 -12.89
N GLU A 209 29.93 -2.82 -13.67
CA GLU A 209 31.05 -3.74 -13.38
C GLU A 209 32.38 -2.99 -13.35
N ALA A 210 32.69 -2.21 -14.40
CA ALA A 210 33.96 -1.47 -14.48
C ALA A 210 34.13 -0.51 -13.29
N ARG A 211 33.03 0.10 -12.84
CA ARG A 211 32.99 0.97 -11.67
C ARG A 211 33.27 0.20 -10.38
N LEU A 212 32.64 -0.95 -10.17
CA LEU A 212 32.87 -1.79 -9.01
C LEU A 212 34.27 -2.42 -9.01
N ASP A 213 34.82 -2.78 -10.17
CA ASP A 213 36.20 -3.27 -10.31
C ASP A 213 37.23 -2.20 -9.93
N ALA A 214 36.98 -0.94 -10.32
CA ALA A 214 37.82 0.17 -9.91
C ALA A 214 37.74 0.36 -8.39
N LEU A 215 36.53 0.28 -7.82
CA LEU A 215 36.31 0.41 -6.37
C LEU A 215 36.96 -0.73 -5.58
N ALA A 216 36.92 -1.97 -6.09
CA ALA A 216 37.53 -3.12 -5.44
C ALA A 216 39.06 -3.03 -5.34
N ARG A 217 39.72 -2.26 -6.21
CA ARG A 217 41.18 -2.04 -6.14
C ARG A 217 41.57 -1.07 -5.02
N SER A 218 40.70 -0.11 -4.67
CA SER A 218 40.98 0.88 -3.64
C SER A 218 40.36 0.53 -2.29
N HIS A 219 39.21 -0.15 -2.28
CA HIS A 219 38.43 -0.48 -1.09
C HIS A 219 37.95 -1.94 -1.06
N PRO A 220 38.85 -2.93 -1.14
CA PRO A 220 38.47 -4.35 -1.09
C PRO A 220 37.84 -4.75 0.25
N GLU A 221 38.03 -3.97 1.32
CA GLU A 221 37.50 -4.24 2.66
C GLU A 221 36.00 -3.98 2.84
N LEU A 222 35.32 -3.40 1.85
CA LEU A 222 33.91 -2.99 1.98
C LEU A 222 32.94 -4.14 1.69
N PRO A 223 32.10 -4.57 2.65
CA PRO A 223 31.09 -5.61 2.39
C PRO A 223 30.06 -5.18 1.33
N ALA A 224 29.62 -3.92 1.36
CA ALA A 224 28.61 -3.40 0.42
C ALA A 224 29.05 -3.50 -1.05
N LEU A 225 30.35 -3.37 -1.32
CA LEU A 225 30.93 -3.57 -2.64
C LEU A 225 30.70 -5.00 -3.14
N TRP A 226 31.04 -6.00 -2.33
CA TRP A 226 30.94 -7.40 -2.73
C TRP A 226 29.48 -7.85 -2.86
N LEU A 227 28.57 -7.29 -2.07
CA LEU A 227 27.12 -7.49 -2.25
C LEU A 227 26.66 -6.96 -3.61
N ALA A 228 26.98 -5.69 -3.93
CA ALA A 228 26.62 -5.07 -5.20
C ALA A 228 27.21 -5.85 -6.37
N LYS A 229 28.50 -6.20 -6.31
CA LYS A 229 29.19 -6.96 -7.35
C LYS A 229 28.56 -8.33 -7.58
N THR A 230 28.25 -9.06 -6.51
CA THR A 230 27.59 -10.36 -6.61
C THR A 230 26.24 -10.26 -7.33
N ARG A 231 25.39 -9.32 -6.91
CA ARG A 231 24.05 -9.12 -7.50
C ARG A 231 24.12 -8.76 -8.99
N ILE A 232 25.02 -7.84 -9.35
CA ILE A 232 25.20 -7.40 -10.75
C ILE A 232 25.73 -8.54 -11.64
N GLU A 233 26.66 -9.36 -11.13
CA GLU A 233 27.15 -10.52 -11.89
C GLU A 233 26.09 -11.62 -12.03
N LEU A 234 25.21 -11.80 -11.03
CA LEU A 234 24.05 -12.69 -11.12
C LEU A 234 23.08 -12.24 -12.21
N GLU A 235 22.75 -10.95 -12.25
CA GLU A 235 21.87 -10.36 -13.27
C GLU A 235 22.43 -10.52 -14.68
N ARG A 236 23.76 -10.37 -14.83
CA ARG A 236 24.46 -10.60 -16.09
C ARG A 236 24.57 -12.08 -16.48
N GLY A 237 24.25 -13.00 -15.57
CA GLY A 237 24.38 -14.44 -15.78
C GLY A 237 25.82 -14.96 -15.64
N ASN A 238 26.75 -14.16 -15.11
CA ASN A 238 28.13 -14.57 -14.87
C ASN A 238 28.28 -15.19 -13.48
N ILE A 239 27.74 -16.41 -13.34
CA ILE A 239 27.59 -17.06 -12.03
C ILE A 239 28.93 -17.32 -11.33
N ILE A 240 30.00 -17.57 -12.09
CA ILE A 240 31.34 -17.80 -11.53
C ILE A 240 31.87 -16.53 -10.86
N ALA A 241 31.78 -15.37 -11.54
CA ALA A 241 32.22 -14.10 -10.96
C ALA A 241 31.34 -13.70 -9.77
N ALA A 242 30.03 -13.97 -9.85
CA ALA A 242 29.12 -13.76 -8.73
C ALA A 242 29.53 -14.59 -7.51
N ARG A 243 29.78 -15.89 -7.67
CA ARG A 243 30.24 -16.77 -6.58
C ARG A 243 31.54 -16.26 -5.97
N ASP A 244 32.51 -15.90 -6.80
CA ASP A 244 33.82 -15.47 -6.32
C ASP A 244 33.69 -14.14 -5.54
N ALA A 245 32.86 -13.20 -6.02
CA ALA A 245 32.53 -11.98 -5.30
C ALA A 245 31.81 -12.26 -3.96
N ALA A 246 30.83 -13.17 -3.95
CA ALA A 246 30.11 -13.55 -2.74
C ALA A 246 31.04 -14.17 -1.68
N ARG A 247 31.99 -15.01 -2.12
CA ARG A 247 33.00 -15.62 -1.24
C ARG A 247 33.97 -14.58 -0.68
N GLN A 248 34.41 -13.60 -1.49
CA GLN A 248 35.23 -12.50 -0.98
C GLN A 248 34.48 -11.68 0.08
N GLY A 249 33.20 -11.39 -0.16
CA GLY A 249 32.35 -10.75 0.83
C GLY A 249 32.21 -11.55 2.13
N LEU A 250 32.04 -12.87 2.02
CA LEU A 250 31.99 -13.77 3.17
C LEU A 250 33.32 -13.84 3.93
N GLU A 251 34.47 -13.75 3.25
CA GLU A 251 35.78 -13.69 3.92
C GLU A 251 35.94 -12.42 4.77
N ILE A 252 35.36 -11.30 4.33
CA ILE A 252 35.38 -10.01 5.04
C ILE A 252 34.37 -10.00 6.19
N SER A 253 33.18 -10.55 5.95
CA SER A 253 32.09 -10.64 6.93
C SER A 253 31.61 -12.09 7.07
N PRO A 254 32.33 -12.96 7.79
CA PRO A 254 32.02 -14.40 7.90
C PRO A 254 30.65 -14.73 8.48
N ASP A 255 30.06 -13.77 9.19
CA ASP A 255 28.82 -13.91 9.94
C ASP A 255 27.62 -13.25 9.24
N ASP A 256 27.82 -12.65 8.05
CA ASP A 256 26.76 -11.98 7.32
C ASP A 256 25.94 -13.00 6.51
N GLY A 257 24.72 -13.27 7.00
CA GLY A 257 23.79 -14.21 6.37
C GLY A 257 23.50 -13.91 4.90
N ARG A 258 23.62 -12.64 4.45
CA ARG A 258 23.41 -12.28 3.04
C ARG A 258 24.46 -12.92 2.14
N PHE A 259 25.73 -12.94 2.55
CA PHE A 259 26.77 -13.58 1.76
C PHE A 259 26.63 -15.09 1.78
N ILE A 260 26.25 -15.69 2.90
CA ILE A 260 26.02 -17.14 2.98
C ILE A 260 24.91 -17.56 1.99
N LEU A 261 23.81 -16.80 1.95
CA LEU A 261 22.72 -17.02 0.99
C LEU A 261 23.17 -16.83 -0.46
N LEU A 262 23.95 -15.78 -0.75
CA LEU A 262 24.45 -15.53 -2.11
C LEU A 262 25.47 -16.59 -2.58
N VAL A 263 26.33 -17.07 -1.69
CA VAL A 263 27.22 -18.21 -2.00
C VAL A 263 26.37 -19.45 -2.26
N ALA A 264 25.40 -19.76 -1.41
CA ALA A 264 24.53 -20.91 -1.63
C ALA A 264 23.77 -20.81 -2.97
N GLN A 265 23.16 -19.67 -3.28
CA GLN A 265 22.47 -19.43 -4.54
C GLN A 265 23.39 -19.60 -5.76
N THR A 266 24.58 -19.01 -5.72
CA THR A 266 25.54 -19.11 -6.82
C THR A 266 26.07 -20.53 -7.00
N GLU A 267 26.26 -21.30 -5.93
CA GLU A 267 26.62 -22.72 -6.00
C GLU A 267 25.47 -23.57 -6.58
N LEU A 268 24.21 -23.29 -6.23
CA LEU A 268 23.05 -23.96 -6.82
C LEU A 268 22.97 -23.72 -8.33
N ARG A 269 23.16 -22.49 -8.79
CA ARG A 269 23.21 -22.16 -10.22
C ARG A 269 24.36 -22.82 -10.98
N LEU A 270 25.41 -23.23 -10.26
CA LEU A 270 26.54 -23.99 -10.82
C LEU A 270 26.36 -25.51 -10.68
N ASP A 271 25.20 -25.98 -10.22
CA ASP A 271 24.89 -27.39 -9.94
C ASP A 271 25.74 -28.02 -8.83
N ASN A 272 26.33 -27.18 -7.96
CA ASN A 272 27.14 -27.61 -6.82
C ASN A 272 26.29 -27.72 -5.55
N VAL A 273 25.27 -28.57 -5.58
CA VAL A 273 24.28 -28.73 -4.49
C VAL A 273 24.93 -29.07 -3.14
N GLU A 274 25.99 -29.89 -3.15
CA GLU A 274 26.73 -30.25 -1.92
C GLU A 274 27.39 -29.02 -1.27
N ALA A 275 27.97 -28.12 -2.07
CA ALA A 275 28.59 -26.91 -1.57
C ALA A 275 27.53 -25.94 -1.01
N ALA A 276 26.40 -25.81 -1.70
CA ALA A 276 25.27 -25.00 -1.23
C ALA A 276 24.71 -25.55 0.09
N ASN A 277 24.52 -26.88 0.20
CA ASN A 277 24.07 -27.53 1.43
C ASN A 277 25.02 -27.24 2.60
N ALA A 278 26.32 -27.31 2.40
CA ALA A 278 27.29 -27.03 3.47
C ALA A 278 27.18 -25.58 3.99
N GLN A 279 26.97 -24.60 3.11
CA GLN A 279 26.79 -23.19 3.51
C GLN A 279 25.46 -22.98 4.23
N ILE A 280 24.39 -23.58 3.72
CA ILE A 280 23.04 -23.46 4.30
C ILE A 280 22.98 -24.16 5.66
N ASP A 281 23.54 -25.35 5.80
CA ASP A 281 23.59 -26.08 7.07
C ASP A 281 24.40 -25.28 8.10
N ALA A 282 25.52 -24.66 7.72
CA ALA A 282 26.29 -23.77 8.60
C ALA A 282 25.48 -22.54 9.05
N LEU A 283 24.64 -21.97 8.17
CA LEU A 283 23.72 -20.89 8.52
C LEU A 283 22.66 -21.37 9.52
N LEU A 284 22.10 -22.55 9.28
CA LEU A 284 21.08 -23.15 10.13
C LEU A 284 21.62 -23.57 11.50
N GLU A 285 22.88 -24.00 11.62
CA GLU A 285 23.49 -24.29 12.94
C GLU A 285 23.49 -23.07 13.86
N ARG A 286 23.65 -21.88 13.30
CA ARG A 286 23.66 -20.60 14.03
C ARG A 286 22.26 -20.09 14.33
N HIS A 287 21.28 -20.51 13.54
CA HIS A 287 19.88 -20.10 13.60
C HIS A 287 18.95 -21.32 13.71
N ALA A 288 19.31 -22.27 14.58
CA ALA A 288 18.71 -23.62 14.62
C ALA A 288 17.20 -23.64 14.89
N ASP A 289 16.70 -22.60 15.56
CA ASP A 289 15.28 -22.47 15.91
C ASP A 289 14.49 -21.62 14.91
N SER A 290 15.14 -21.05 13.88
CA SER A 290 14.45 -20.17 12.92
C SER A 290 13.70 -20.98 11.86
N GLN A 291 12.39 -21.12 12.07
CA GLN A 291 11.51 -21.79 11.12
C GLN A 291 11.33 -20.97 9.83
N GLU A 292 11.24 -19.64 9.96
CA GLU A 292 11.12 -18.70 8.83
C GLU A 292 12.33 -18.79 7.90
N LEU A 293 13.52 -18.92 8.46
CA LEU A 293 14.75 -19.07 7.68
C LEU A 293 14.75 -20.38 6.89
N ARG A 294 14.33 -21.50 7.50
CA ARG A 294 14.19 -22.78 6.78
C ARG A 294 13.19 -22.69 5.63
N VAL A 295 12.06 -21.99 5.82
CA VAL A 295 11.07 -21.77 4.77
C VAL A 295 11.65 -20.91 3.64
N ALA A 296 12.35 -19.82 3.96
CA ALA A 296 12.98 -18.96 2.96
C ALA A 296 14.04 -19.71 2.14
N LEU A 297 14.87 -20.53 2.80
CA LEU A 297 15.86 -21.38 2.14
C LEU A 297 15.23 -22.46 1.28
N ALA A 298 14.12 -23.08 1.72
CA ALA A 298 13.39 -24.03 0.91
C ALA A 298 12.84 -23.39 -0.37
N ARG A 299 12.34 -22.15 -0.29
CA ARG A 299 11.93 -21.39 -1.49
C ARG A 299 13.10 -21.15 -2.44
N LEU A 300 14.27 -20.78 -1.92
CA LEU A 300 15.49 -20.63 -2.73
C LEU A 300 15.83 -21.94 -3.49
N TYR A 301 15.77 -23.08 -2.82
CA TYR A 301 15.98 -24.38 -3.49
C TYR A 301 14.92 -24.65 -4.58
N LEU A 302 13.65 -24.30 -4.34
CA LEU A 302 12.59 -24.48 -5.33
C LEU A 302 12.77 -23.56 -6.55
N GLU A 303 13.12 -22.30 -6.32
CA GLU A 303 13.39 -21.33 -7.39
C GLU A 303 14.56 -21.77 -8.27
N GLU A 304 15.57 -22.41 -7.68
CA GLU A 304 16.74 -22.92 -8.41
C GLU A 304 16.56 -24.38 -8.90
N GLY A 305 15.38 -25.00 -8.72
CA GLY A 305 15.03 -26.31 -9.30
C GLY A 305 15.48 -27.55 -8.51
N TYR A 306 15.63 -27.43 -7.19
CA TYR A 306 16.11 -28.50 -6.29
C TYR A 306 15.05 -28.90 -5.22
N PRO A 307 13.91 -29.51 -5.63
CA PRO A 307 12.79 -29.81 -4.73
C PRO A 307 13.15 -30.75 -3.57
N GLU A 308 14.04 -31.73 -3.78
CA GLU A 308 14.49 -32.64 -2.72
C GLU A 308 15.23 -31.93 -1.58
N SER A 309 16.05 -30.93 -1.92
CA SER A 309 16.76 -30.14 -0.91
C SER A 309 15.79 -29.22 -0.16
N ALA A 310 14.78 -28.67 -0.85
CA ALA A 310 13.70 -27.94 -0.20
C ALA A 310 12.89 -28.84 0.75
N ARG A 311 12.52 -30.04 0.30
CA ARG A 311 11.80 -31.06 1.08
C ARG A 311 12.57 -31.43 2.36
N ARG A 312 13.90 -31.63 2.28
CA ARG A 312 14.77 -31.87 3.43
C ARG A 312 14.66 -30.78 4.50
N LEU A 313 14.56 -29.51 4.10
CA LEU A 313 14.44 -28.38 5.03
C LEU A 313 13.05 -28.22 5.64
N LEU A 314 12.01 -28.58 4.90
CA LEU A 314 10.61 -28.41 5.30
C LEU A 314 10.09 -29.55 6.17
N LEU A 315 10.49 -30.81 5.90
CA LEU A 315 10.00 -31.98 6.61
C LEU A 315 10.15 -31.90 8.15
N PRO A 316 11.29 -31.44 8.72
CA PRO A 316 11.43 -31.32 10.17
C PRO A 316 10.43 -30.37 10.81
N LEU A 317 9.93 -29.37 10.07
CA LEU A 317 8.98 -28.40 10.58
C LEU A 317 7.59 -29.02 10.80
N THR A 318 7.21 -30.04 10.02
CA THR A 318 5.89 -30.70 10.09
C THR A 318 5.62 -31.43 11.40
N SER A 319 6.66 -31.70 12.19
CA SER A 319 6.54 -32.39 13.49
C SER A 319 6.34 -31.43 14.67
N THR A 320 6.19 -30.13 14.40
CA THR A 320 6.03 -29.09 15.43
C THR A 320 4.58 -28.62 15.52
N ASP A 321 4.09 -28.35 16.73
CA ASP A 321 2.71 -27.89 16.95
C ASP A 321 2.43 -26.51 16.34
N ASP A 322 3.48 -25.73 16.04
CA ASP A 322 3.43 -24.38 15.46
C ASP A 322 3.99 -24.37 14.03
N THR A 323 3.62 -25.37 13.23
CA THR A 323 4.10 -25.47 11.83
C THR A 323 3.60 -24.28 11.01
N PRO A 324 4.47 -23.49 10.37
CA PRO A 324 4.06 -22.34 9.58
C PRO A 324 3.21 -22.81 8.38
N PRO A 325 2.05 -22.19 8.10
CA PRO A 325 1.18 -22.60 6.98
C PRO A 325 1.90 -22.75 5.63
N PRO A 326 2.90 -21.90 5.28
CA PRO A 326 3.64 -22.05 4.03
C PRO A 326 4.36 -23.41 3.88
N VAL A 327 4.74 -24.07 4.98
CA VAL A 327 5.42 -25.38 4.93
C VAL A 327 4.56 -26.41 4.20
N PHE A 328 3.28 -26.47 4.56
CA PHE A 328 2.34 -27.41 3.95
C PHE A 328 2.03 -27.07 2.50
N THR A 329 1.92 -25.78 2.15
CA THR A 329 1.72 -25.39 0.74
C THR A 329 2.93 -25.72 -0.13
N LEU A 330 4.15 -25.54 0.40
CA LEU A 330 5.38 -25.83 -0.35
C LEU A 330 5.62 -27.34 -0.48
N LEU A 331 5.40 -28.12 0.59
CA LEU A 331 5.46 -29.58 0.52
C LEU A 331 4.38 -30.16 -0.40
N GLY A 332 3.20 -29.56 -0.43
CA GLY A 332 2.14 -29.90 -1.37
C GLY A 332 2.58 -29.70 -2.82
N ALA A 333 3.13 -28.52 -3.14
CA ALA A 333 3.64 -28.21 -4.47
C ALA A 333 4.81 -29.13 -4.90
N ILE A 334 5.75 -29.43 -3.99
CA ILE A 334 6.84 -30.39 -4.25
C ILE A 334 6.27 -31.77 -4.59
N ALA A 335 5.34 -32.27 -3.77
CA ALA A 335 4.73 -33.58 -3.99
C ALA A 335 3.91 -33.61 -5.30
N GLU A 336 3.23 -32.53 -5.65
CA GLU A 336 2.49 -32.39 -6.90
C GLU A 336 3.41 -32.42 -8.12
N GLU A 337 4.52 -31.67 -8.10
CA GLU A 337 5.52 -31.66 -9.18
C GLU A 337 6.15 -33.04 -9.41
N GLU A 338 6.34 -33.81 -8.33
CA GLU A 338 6.86 -35.18 -8.37
C GLU A 338 5.79 -36.23 -8.74
N GLY A 339 4.52 -35.83 -8.94
CA GLY A 339 3.41 -36.71 -9.24
C GLY A 339 2.89 -37.54 -8.05
N GLU A 340 3.29 -37.19 -6.82
CA GLU A 340 2.82 -37.79 -5.58
C GLU A 340 1.46 -37.20 -5.15
N ILE A 341 0.43 -37.34 -5.99
CA ILE A 341 -0.88 -36.70 -5.84
C ILE A 341 -1.50 -36.93 -4.45
N ASP A 342 -1.40 -38.15 -3.91
CA ASP A 342 -1.97 -38.47 -2.59
C ASP A 342 -1.22 -37.76 -1.43
N ASN A 343 0.10 -37.60 -1.55
CA ASN A 343 0.90 -36.86 -0.57
C ASN A 343 0.63 -35.36 -0.67
N ALA A 344 0.55 -34.82 -1.90
CA ALA A 344 0.21 -33.42 -2.14
C ALA A 344 -1.15 -33.07 -1.53
N LEU A 345 -2.17 -33.91 -1.74
CA LEU A 345 -3.48 -33.76 -1.15
C LEU A 345 -3.44 -33.77 0.39
N LEU A 346 -2.59 -34.62 0.98
CA LEU A 346 -2.40 -34.65 2.44
C LEU A 346 -1.81 -33.33 2.94
N TYR A 347 -0.76 -32.81 2.30
CA TYR A 347 -0.11 -31.56 2.70
C TYR A 347 -1.05 -30.37 2.55
N TYR A 348 -1.69 -30.19 1.40
CA TYR A 348 -2.64 -29.09 1.20
C TYR A 348 -3.78 -29.08 2.22
N ARG A 349 -4.26 -30.26 2.63
CA ARG A 349 -5.28 -30.41 3.68
C ARG A 349 -4.79 -29.98 5.08
N GLN A 350 -3.49 -30.06 5.35
CA GLN A 350 -2.92 -29.66 6.65
C GLN A 350 -2.80 -28.15 6.84
N VAL A 351 -2.95 -27.36 5.77
CA VAL A 351 -2.98 -25.89 5.88
C VAL A 351 -4.17 -25.48 6.78
N PRO A 352 -3.95 -24.77 7.90
CA PRO A 352 -5.02 -24.38 8.81
C PRO A 352 -5.89 -23.25 8.21
N PRO A 353 -7.10 -23.01 8.75
CA PRO A 353 -7.90 -21.82 8.42
C PRO A 353 -7.10 -20.52 8.62
N GLY A 354 -7.20 -19.60 7.66
CA GLY A 354 -6.43 -18.36 7.59
C GLY A 354 -6.16 -17.96 6.14
N ASP A 355 -5.25 -17.02 5.91
CA ASP A 355 -5.03 -16.37 4.61
C ASP A 355 -4.74 -17.34 3.46
N SER A 356 -4.08 -18.48 3.73
CA SER A 356 -3.71 -19.47 2.71
C SER A 356 -4.67 -20.68 2.61
N PHE A 357 -5.72 -20.72 3.44
CA PHE A 357 -6.60 -21.89 3.54
C PHE A 357 -7.33 -22.21 2.23
N LEU A 358 -8.08 -21.23 1.70
CA LEU A 358 -8.84 -21.40 0.45
C LEU A 358 -7.90 -21.67 -0.72
N ARG A 359 -6.77 -20.97 -0.78
CA ARG A 359 -5.73 -21.19 -1.80
C ARG A 359 -5.23 -22.64 -1.77
N ALA A 360 -4.96 -23.21 -0.61
CA ALA A 360 -4.51 -24.61 -0.50
C ALA A 360 -5.59 -25.60 -0.94
N ARG A 361 -6.87 -25.35 -0.63
CA ARG A 361 -7.99 -26.20 -1.10
C ARG A 361 -8.20 -26.06 -2.61
N HIS A 362 -8.03 -24.87 -3.16
CA HIS A 362 -8.02 -24.63 -4.60
C HIS A 362 -6.91 -25.44 -5.27
N LEU A 363 -5.65 -25.31 -4.81
CA LEU A 363 -4.52 -26.06 -5.36
C LEU A 363 -4.78 -27.57 -5.33
N ALA A 364 -5.25 -28.12 -4.21
CA ALA A 364 -5.58 -29.53 -4.10
C ALA A 364 -6.70 -29.98 -5.06
N ALA A 365 -7.77 -29.18 -5.21
CA ALA A 365 -8.87 -29.50 -6.08
C ALA A 365 -8.48 -29.38 -7.56
N GLN A 366 -7.73 -28.34 -7.93
CA GLN A 366 -7.22 -28.12 -9.28
C GLN A 366 -6.26 -29.22 -9.69
N MET A 367 -5.30 -29.59 -8.82
CA MET A 367 -4.39 -30.72 -9.04
C MET A 367 -5.16 -32.02 -9.36
N LEU A 368 -6.24 -32.30 -8.62
CA LEU A 368 -7.09 -33.47 -8.87
C LEU A 368 -7.85 -33.34 -10.21
N ILE A 369 -8.27 -32.15 -10.60
CA ILE A 369 -8.94 -31.92 -11.89
C ILE A 369 -7.96 -32.12 -13.05
N ASP A 370 -6.74 -31.59 -12.93
CA ASP A 370 -5.68 -31.70 -13.93
C ASP A 370 -5.21 -33.15 -14.12
N ASP A 371 -5.34 -33.99 -13.09
CA ASP A 371 -5.11 -35.45 -13.12
C ASP A 371 -6.36 -36.25 -13.58
N ASP A 372 -7.35 -35.61 -14.24
CA ASP A 372 -8.61 -36.22 -14.70
C ASP A 372 -9.50 -36.81 -13.57
N ARG A 373 -9.30 -36.38 -12.32
CA ARG A 373 -10.00 -36.88 -11.11
C ARG A 373 -11.01 -35.87 -10.56
N LEU A 374 -11.81 -35.25 -11.42
CA LEU A 374 -12.85 -34.28 -11.04
C LEU A 374 -13.77 -34.78 -9.90
N MET A 375 -14.18 -36.05 -9.93
CA MET A 375 -15.05 -36.61 -8.88
C MET A 375 -14.36 -36.67 -7.51
N ASP A 376 -13.04 -36.89 -7.48
CA ASP A 376 -12.26 -36.86 -6.23
C ASP A 376 -12.11 -35.43 -5.73
N ALA A 377 -11.90 -34.45 -6.62
CA ALA A 377 -11.85 -33.03 -6.27
C ALA A 377 -13.16 -32.58 -5.59
N ARG A 378 -14.31 -32.94 -6.17
CA ARG A 378 -15.63 -32.64 -5.60
C ARG A 378 -15.86 -33.35 -4.26
N ASN A 379 -15.46 -34.62 -4.15
CA ASN A 379 -15.54 -35.37 -2.90
C ASN A 379 -14.66 -34.74 -1.81
N PHE A 380 -13.45 -34.30 -2.18
CA PHE A 380 -12.52 -33.59 -1.30
C PHE A 380 -13.15 -32.30 -0.76
N LEU A 381 -13.62 -31.40 -1.63
CA LEU A 381 -14.24 -30.14 -1.21
C LEU A 381 -15.50 -30.37 -0.36
N ARG A 382 -16.30 -31.39 -0.67
CA ARG A 382 -17.44 -31.79 0.17
C ARG A 382 -17.01 -32.20 1.58
N ILE A 383 -15.93 -32.97 1.71
CA ILE A 383 -15.40 -33.36 3.03
C ILE A 383 -14.87 -32.14 3.78
N GLU A 384 -14.15 -31.24 3.09
CA GLU A 384 -13.60 -30.04 3.71
C GLU A 384 -14.71 -29.10 4.23
N ARG A 385 -15.82 -28.94 3.50
CA ARG A 385 -17.00 -28.20 4.00
C ARG A 385 -17.56 -28.75 5.30
N LEU A 386 -17.61 -30.07 5.45
CA LEU A 386 -18.09 -30.71 6.68
C LEU A 386 -17.12 -30.56 7.86
N ARG A 387 -15.83 -30.33 7.59
CA ARG A 387 -14.80 -30.17 8.62
C ARG A 387 -14.61 -28.71 9.03
N HIS A 388 -14.98 -27.79 8.14
CA HIS A 388 -14.72 -26.35 8.25
C HIS A 388 -16.03 -25.59 8.02
N GLU A 389 -16.98 -25.72 8.96
CA GLU A 389 -18.33 -25.16 8.85
C GLU A 389 -18.33 -23.63 8.64
N GLU A 390 -17.38 -22.92 9.25
CA GLU A 390 -17.23 -21.46 9.08
C GLU A 390 -16.83 -21.07 7.65
N GLN A 391 -15.96 -21.85 7.01
CA GLN A 391 -15.49 -21.63 5.63
C GLN A 391 -16.36 -22.37 4.60
N ALA A 392 -17.46 -23.01 5.02
CA ALA A 392 -18.26 -23.86 4.15
C ALA A 392 -18.78 -23.10 2.93
N ASN A 393 -19.27 -21.87 3.11
CA ASN A 393 -19.79 -21.05 2.01
C ASN A 393 -18.69 -20.66 1.01
N GLU A 394 -17.49 -20.31 1.51
CA GLU A 394 -16.33 -19.99 0.68
C GLU A 394 -15.86 -21.21 -0.13
N LEU A 395 -15.90 -22.40 0.46
CA LEU A 395 -15.59 -23.66 -0.20
C LEU A 395 -16.67 -24.09 -1.22
N VAL A 396 -17.93 -23.66 -1.05
CA VAL A 396 -18.95 -23.81 -2.11
C VAL A 396 -18.64 -22.87 -3.27
N ALA A 397 -18.32 -21.60 -2.98
CA ALA A 397 -17.96 -20.62 -4.00
C ALA A 397 -16.75 -21.09 -4.83
N LEU A 398 -15.74 -21.65 -4.17
CA LEU A 398 -14.59 -22.28 -4.81
C LEU A 398 -15.00 -23.46 -5.72
N GLU A 399 -15.83 -24.39 -5.25
CA GLU A 399 -16.26 -25.53 -6.10
C GLU A 399 -17.09 -25.05 -7.30
N VAL A 400 -17.93 -24.02 -7.12
CA VAL A 400 -18.70 -23.40 -8.21
C VAL A 400 -17.78 -22.81 -9.27
N GLU A 401 -16.77 -22.02 -8.86
CA GLU A 401 -15.78 -21.43 -9.77
C GLU A 401 -15.04 -22.51 -10.57
N LEU A 402 -14.55 -23.55 -9.90
CA LEU A 402 -13.85 -24.66 -10.56
C LEU A 402 -14.75 -25.39 -11.57
N LEU A 403 -16.04 -25.59 -11.25
CA LEU A 403 -16.98 -26.22 -12.18
C LEU A 403 -17.24 -25.34 -13.41
N ASP A 404 -17.36 -24.02 -13.25
CA ASP A 404 -17.53 -23.10 -14.38
C ASP A 404 -16.33 -23.09 -15.32
N GLN A 405 -15.11 -23.08 -14.77
CA GLN A 405 -13.87 -23.16 -15.56
C GLN A 405 -13.81 -24.44 -16.40
N GLN A 406 -14.42 -25.53 -15.92
CA GLN A 406 -14.55 -26.80 -16.66
C GLN A 406 -15.76 -26.82 -17.62
N GLY A 407 -16.53 -25.73 -17.73
CA GLY A 407 -17.74 -25.64 -18.54
C GLY A 407 -18.94 -26.39 -17.97
N LEU A 408 -18.89 -26.79 -16.69
CA LEU A 408 -19.91 -27.61 -16.01
C LEU A 408 -20.91 -26.73 -15.23
N SER A 409 -21.49 -25.73 -15.90
CA SER A 409 -22.38 -24.74 -15.28
C SER A 409 -23.64 -25.36 -14.63
N GLU A 410 -24.22 -26.40 -15.24
CA GLU A 410 -25.39 -27.09 -14.68
C GLU A 410 -25.09 -27.78 -13.33
N ASP A 411 -23.88 -28.31 -13.18
CA ASP A 411 -23.41 -28.98 -11.96
C ASP A 411 -23.12 -27.97 -10.85
N ALA A 412 -22.60 -26.79 -11.20
CA ALA A 412 -22.42 -25.68 -10.26
C ALA A 412 -23.78 -25.18 -9.73
N ASP A 413 -24.78 -25.04 -10.62
CA ASP A 413 -26.14 -24.68 -10.21
C ASP A 413 -26.80 -25.76 -9.35
N ALA A 414 -26.59 -27.05 -9.68
CA ALA A 414 -27.07 -28.17 -8.87
C ALA A 414 -26.43 -28.20 -7.48
N LEU A 415 -25.13 -27.90 -7.39
CA LEU A 415 -24.42 -27.75 -6.14
C LEU A 415 -25.05 -26.63 -5.29
N LEU A 416 -25.21 -25.42 -5.84
CA LEU A 416 -25.80 -24.30 -5.11
C LEU A 416 -27.22 -24.59 -4.64
N ARG A 417 -28.05 -25.23 -5.46
CA ARG A 417 -29.38 -25.66 -5.04
C ARG A 417 -29.32 -26.58 -3.82
N ARG A 418 -28.46 -27.60 -3.84
CA ARG A 418 -28.28 -28.54 -2.72
C ARG A 418 -27.80 -27.84 -1.45
N GLU A 419 -26.77 -27.00 -1.56
CA GLU A 419 -26.21 -26.32 -0.38
C GLU A 419 -27.20 -25.32 0.22
N LEU A 420 -28.02 -24.65 -0.60
CA LEU A 420 -29.11 -23.78 -0.13
C LEU A 420 -30.30 -24.55 0.48
N GLU A 421 -30.49 -25.84 0.15
CA GLU A 421 -31.46 -26.68 0.89
C GLU A 421 -30.99 -26.96 2.32
N HIS A 422 -29.68 -27.07 2.53
CA HIS A 422 -29.07 -27.28 3.85
C HIS A 422 -28.88 -25.97 4.64
N ALA A 423 -28.57 -24.88 3.95
CA ALA A 423 -28.35 -23.54 4.52
C ALA A 423 -29.31 -22.49 3.89
N PRO A 424 -30.64 -22.60 4.10
CA PRO A 424 -31.63 -21.75 3.42
C PRO A 424 -31.52 -20.25 3.73
N ASN A 425 -30.81 -19.91 4.81
CA ASN A 425 -30.61 -18.55 5.28
C ASN A 425 -29.22 -17.98 4.96
N SER A 426 -28.35 -18.70 4.21
CA SER A 426 -27.07 -18.11 3.80
C SER A 426 -27.32 -17.02 2.76
N HIS A 427 -26.97 -15.78 3.12
CA HIS A 427 -27.03 -14.64 2.22
C HIS A 427 -25.93 -14.75 1.16
N GLU A 428 -24.76 -15.27 1.52
CA GLU A 428 -23.61 -15.43 0.65
C GLU A 428 -23.90 -16.41 -0.50
N LEU A 429 -24.42 -17.61 -0.19
CA LEU A 429 -24.76 -18.60 -1.21
C LEU A 429 -25.91 -18.14 -2.10
N ARG A 430 -26.86 -17.40 -1.52
CA ARG A 430 -27.98 -16.84 -2.29
C ARG A 430 -27.51 -15.69 -3.19
N TYR A 431 -26.58 -14.86 -2.73
CA TYR A 431 -25.97 -13.81 -3.53
C TYR A 431 -25.19 -14.42 -4.70
N LEU A 432 -24.39 -15.46 -4.43
CA LEU A 432 -23.67 -16.21 -5.47
C LEU A 432 -24.64 -16.78 -6.52
N ARG A 433 -25.75 -17.41 -6.10
CA ARG A 433 -26.78 -17.89 -7.02
C ARG A 433 -27.44 -16.75 -7.82
N ALA A 434 -27.66 -15.59 -7.21
CA ALA A 434 -28.20 -14.42 -7.90
C ALA A 434 -27.26 -13.91 -8.99
N MET A 435 -25.95 -13.85 -8.73
CA MET A 435 -24.95 -13.41 -9.72
C MET A 435 -24.84 -14.41 -10.88
N ARG A 436 -24.96 -15.71 -10.61
CA ARG A 436 -25.04 -16.72 -11.68
C ARG A 436 -26.31 -16.58 -12.52
N ALA A 437 -27.45 -16.38 -11.86
CA ALA A 437 -28.72 -16.15 -12.55
C ALA A 437 -28.63 -14.91 -13.47
N PHE A 438 -27.98 -13.84 -13.01
CA PHE A 438 -27.68 -12.67 -13.84
C PHE A 438 -26.84 -13.03 -15.07
N GLY A 439 -25.72 -13.74 -14.89
CA GLY A 439 -24.85 -14.18 -16.00
C GLY A 439 -25.56 -15.09 -17.01
N ASN A 440 -26.56 -15.85 -16.56
CA ASN A 440 -27.40 -16.69 -17.41
C ASN A 440 -28.58 -15.94 -18.06
N GLY A 441 -28.73 -14.64 -17.79
CA GLY A 441 -29.84 -13.81 -18.27
C GLY A 441 -31.18 -14.01 -17.55
N ASP A 442 -31.21 -14.77 -16.45
CA ASP A 442 -32.41 -15.00 -15.61
C ASP A 442 -32.56 -13.90 -14.56
N LEU A 443 -33.02 -12.74 -15.02
CA LEU A 443 -33.25 -11.56 -14.17
C LEU A 443 -34.30 -11.81 -13.08
N GLU A 444 -35.31 -12.64 -13.35
CA GLU A 444 -36.36 -12.95 -12.38
C GLU A 444 -35.80 -13.76 -11.20
N ALA A 445 -34.97 -14.78 -11.47
CA ALA A 445 -34.33 -15.56 -10.42
C ALA A 445 -33.34 -14.73 -9.60
N MET A 446 -32.55 -13.88 -10.26
CA MET A 446 -31.63 -12.94 -9.62
C MET A 446 -32.36 -11.97 -8.68
N GLU A 447 -33.40 -11.29 -9.18
CA GLU A 447 -34.15 -10.32 -8.38
C GLU A 447 -34.82 -10.98 -7.18
N ARG A 448 -35.41 -12.17 -7.36
CA ARG A 448 -36.01 -12.93 -6.26
C ARG A 448 -35.00 -13.24 -5.14
N ASP A 449 -33.78 -13.60 -5.50
CA ASP A 449 -32.74 -13.93 -4.54
C ASP A 449 -32.18 -12.71 -3.82
N LEU A 450 -31.92 -11.62 -4.53
CA LEU A 450 -31.47 -10.38 -3.91
C LEU A 450 -32.55 -9.75 -3.02
N ARG A 451 -33.82 -9.79 -3.44
CA ARG A 451 -34.94 -9.33 -2.58
C ARG A 451 -35.03 -10.12 -1.30
N TYR A 452 -34.88 -11.44 -1.35
CA TYR A 452 -34.85 -12.25 -0.14
C TYR A 452 -33.72 -11.80 0.80
N ILE A 453 -32.51 -11.58 0.26
CA ILE A 453 -31.38 -11.08 1.08
C ILE A 453 -31.72 -9.74 1.72
N ILE A 454 -32.26 -8.78 0.94
CA ILE A 454 -32.62 -7.44 1.43
C ILE A 454 -33.76 -7.49 2.45
N GLU A 455 -34.69 -8.44 2.33
CA GLU A 455 -35.76 -8.65 3.30
C GLU A 455 -35.24 -9.19 4.63
N GLN A 456 -34.26 -10.10 4.60
CA GLN A 456 -33.66 -10.68 5.82
C GLN A 456 -32.59 -9.79 6.44
N ASP A 457 -31.81 -9.10 5.61
CA ASP A 457 -30.80 -8.11 5.99
C ASP A 457 -30.97 -6.81 5.17
N PRO A 458 -31.79 -5.87 5.68
CA PRO A 458 -32.02 -4.58 5.04
C PRO A 458 -30.77 -3.70 4.90
N ASN A 459 -29.66 -4.04 5.56
CA ASN A 459 -28.41 -3.30 5.55
C ASN A 459 -27.31 -4.01 4.72
N HIS A 460 -27.67 -4.99 3.91
CA HIS A 460 -26.73 -5.69 3.03
C HIS A 460 -26.37 -4.82 1.81
N ALA A 461 -25.36 -3.95 1.95
CA ALA A 461 -24.98 -2.96 0.94
C ALA A 461 -24.75 -3.56 -0.46
N MET A 462 -24.06 -4.70 -0.56
CA MET A 462 -23.80 -5.35 -1.85
C MET A 462 -25.06 -5.88 -2.55
N ALA A 463 -26.05 -6.42 -1.81
CA ALA A 463 -27.29 -6.91 -2.40
C ALA A 463 -28.19 -5.76 -2.86
N LEU A 464 -28.25 -4.68 -2.06
CA LEU A 464 -28.89 -3.43 -2.44
C LEU A 464 -28.27 -2.86 -3.72
N ASN A 465 -26.94 -2.78 -3.77
CA ASN A 465 -26.23 -2.27 -4.92
C ASN A 465 -26.43 -3.13 -6.16
N ALA A 466 -26.23 -4.45 -6.05
CA ALA A 466 -26.39 -5.37 -7.16
C ALA A 466 -27.80 -5.31 -7.75
N LEU A 467 -28.84 -5.31 -6.90
CA LEU A 467 -30.22 -5.19 -7.39
C LEU A 467 -30.45 -3.81 -8.03
N GLY A 468 -30.02 -2.75 -7.36
CA GLY A 468 -30.17 -1.39 -7.86
C GLY A 468 -29.48 -1.18 -9.21
N TYR A 469 -28.22 -1.58 -9.32
CA TYR A 469 -27.44 -1.51 -10.56
C TYR A 469 -28.11 -2.28 -11.70
N THR A 470 -28.52 -3.53 -11.46
CA THR A 470 -29.24 -4.33 -12.45
C THR A 470 -30.57 -3.69 -12.87
N LEU A 471 -31.33 -3.11 -11.94
CA LEU A 471 -32.56 -2.39 -12.28
C LEU A 471 -32.28 -1.13 -13.10
N THR A 472 -31.19 -0.43 -12.84
CA THR A 472 -30.73 0.73 -13.61
C THR A 472 -30.41 0.37 -15.04
N ASP A 473 -29.68 -0.73 -15.24
CA ASP A 473 -29.13 -1.03 -16.57
C ASP A 473 -30.07 -1.90 -17.42
N MET A 474 -30.74 -2.88 -16.80
CA MET A 474 -31.53 -3.89 -17.52
C MET A 474 -33.02 -3.55 -17.58
N THR A 475 -33.48 -2.49 -16.89
CA THR A 475 -34.91 -2.16 -16.80
C THR A 475 -35.16 -0.65 -16.82
N ASN A 476 -36.44 -0.24 -16.85
CA ASN A 476 -36.84 1.17 -16.71
C ASN A 476 -37.20 1.56 -15.27
N ARG A 477 -36.82 0.75 -14.26
CA ARG A 477 -37.15 0.96 -12.83
C ARG A 477 -36.13 1.85 -12.12
N HIS A 478 -35.67 2.91 -12.79
CA HIS A 478 -34.58 3.77 -12.29
C HIS A 478 -34.88 4.42 -10.93
N GLU A 479 -36.13 4.71 -10.63
CA GLU A 479 -36.49 5.32 -9.34
C GLU A 479 -36.30 4.34 -8.17
N GLU A 480 -36.74 3.10 -8.34
CA GLU A 480 -36.50 2.04 -7.35
C GLU A 480 -35.02 1.70 -7.26
N ALA A 481 -34.34 1.66 -8.40
CA ALA A 481 -32.90 1.46 -8.45
C ALA A 481 -32.16 2.52 -7.63
N ARG A 482 -32.50 3.81 -7.81
CA ARG A 482 -31.94 4.92 -7.05
C ARG A 482 -32.15 4.75 -5.55
N GLU A 483 -33.35 4.39 -5.10
CA GLU A 483 -33.62 4.16 -3.68
C GLU A 483 -32.75 3.03 -3.07
N LEU A 484 -32.53 1.95 -3.84
CA LEU A 484 -31.68 0.84 -3.40
C LEU A 484 -30.20 1.25 -3.34
N ILE A 485 -29.69 1.91 -4.37
CA ILE A 485 -28.29 2.33 -4.46
C ILE A 485 -28.01 3.43 -3.43
N GLU A 486 -28.92 4.37 -3.19
CA GLU A 486 -28.76 5.40 -2.14
C GLU A 486 -28.62 4.78 -0.75
N ARG A 487 -29.38 3.71 -0.47
CA ARG A 487 -29.22 2.95 0.78
C ARG A 487 -27.88 2.23 0.83
N ALA A 488 -27.44 1.61 -0.28
CA ALA A 488 -26.12 0.99 -0.37
C ALA A 488 -24.99 2.02 -0.12
N TYR A 489 -25.11 3.20 -0.71
CA TYR A 489 -24.18 4.32 -0.55
C TYR A 489 -24.12 4.84 0.89
N GLN A 490 -25.26 4.94 1.57
CA GLN A 490 -25.28 5.31 3.00
C GLN A 490 -24.54 4.31 3.89
N LEU A 491 -24.51 3.04 3.50
CA LEU A 491 -23.84 1.98 4.24
C LEU A 491 -22.34 1.91 3.92
N ALA A 492 -21.94 2.22 2.68
CA ALA A 492 -20.56 2.13 2.21
C ALA A 492 -20.23 3.27 1.21
N PRO A 493 -20.02 4.52 1.68
CA PRO A 493 -19.91 5.71 0.84
C PRO A 493 -18.60 5.84 0.05
N ASP A 494 -17.60 5.03 0.39
CA ASP A 494 -16.28 5.01 -0.25
C ASP A 494 -16.06 3.76 -1.11
N ASN A 495 -17.07 2.90 -1.25
CA ASN A 495 -16.98 1.73 -2.11
C ASN A 495 -17.12 2.14 -3.59
N ALA A 496 -16.09 1.84 -4.39
CA ALA A 496 -16.02 2.27 -5.79
C ALA A 496 -17.19 1.74 -6.65
N ALA A 497 -17.59 0.48 -6.48
CA ALA A 497 -18.70 -0.11 -7.25
C ALA A 497 -20.06 0.53 -6.91
N ILE A 498 -20.25 0.95 -5.66
CA ILE A 498 -21.46 1.66 -5.23
C ILE A 498 -21.46 3.10 -5.73
N LEU A 499 -20.30 3.76 -5.73
CA LEU A 499 -20.12 5.08 -6.33
C LEU A 499 -20.40 5.05 -7.84
N ASP A 500 -19.90 4.04 -8.53
CA ASP A 500 -20.18 3.82 -9.95
C ASP A 500 -21.67 3.62 -10.20
N SER A 501 -22.31 2.74 -9.43
CA SER A 501 -23.76 2.51 -9.52
C SER A 501 -24.59 3.78 -9.25
N MET A 502 -24.18 4.61 -8.28
CA MET A 502 -24.80 5.93 -8.02
C MET A 502 -24.65 6.84 -9.23
N GLY A 503 -23.45 6.93 -9.78
CA GLY A 503 -23.19 7.72 -10.98
C GLY A 503 -24.04 7.26 -12.17
N TRP A 504 -24.10 5.96 -12.40
CA TRP A 504 -24.82 5.36 -13.50
C TRP A 504 -26.34 5.57 -13.41
N VAL A 505 -26.94 5.44 -12.22
CA VAL A 505 -28.37 5.71 -12.06
C VAL A 505 -28.72 7.19 -12.27
N HIS A 506 -27.88 8.11 -11.80
CA HIS A 506 -28.04 9.55 -12.08
C HIS A 506 -27.96 9.84 -13.58
N TYR A 507 -27.03 9.20 -14.30
CA TYR A 507 -26.91 9.31 -15.74
C TYR A 507 -28.19 8.84 -16.46
N LYS A 508 -28.71 7.64 -16.14
CA LYS A 508 -29.96 7.13 -16.74
C LYS A 508 -31.18 8.02 -16.44
N GLN A 509 -31.14 8.78 -15.33
CA GLN A 509 -32.18 9.75 -14.97
C GLN A 509 -31.98 11.14 -15.60
N GLY A 510 -30.88 11.38 -16.32
CA GLY A 510 -30.57 12.63 -16.99
C GLY A 510 -29.86 13.68 -16.10
N ASP A 511 -29.44 13.30 -14.89
CA ASP A 511 -28.71 14.17 -13.96
C ASP A 511 -27.19 14.00 -14.12
N TYR A 512 -26.67 14.49 -15.24
CA TYR A 512 -25.29 14.25 -15.66
C TYR A 512 -24.23 14.90 -14.74
N GLU A 513 -24.54 16.04 -14.11
CA GLU A 513 -23.61 16.73 -13.20
C GLU A 513 -23.40 15.93 -11.91
N SER A 514 -24.48 15.38 -11.33
CA SER A 514 -24.35 14.47 -10.19
C SER A 514 -23.65 13.18 -10.58
N ALA A 515 -23.98 12.62 -11.75
CA ALA A 515 -23.36 11.41 -12.27
C ALA A 515 -21.84 11.55 -12.36
N LEU A 516 -21.37 12.66 -12.94
CA LEU A 516 -19.96 12.99 -13.09
C LEU A 516 -19.23 12.99 -11.73
N THR A 517 -19.81 13.64 -10.72
CA THR A 517 -19.21 13.75 -9.39
C THR A 517 -18.98 12.38 -8.74
N TYR A 518 -19.93 11.45 -8.89
CA TYR A 518 -19.79 10.10 -8.35
C TYR A 518 -18.80 9.25 -9.15
N LEU A 519 -18.85 9.32 -10.48
CA LEU A 519 -17.97 8.53 -11.36
C LEU A 519 -16.51 8.96 -11.29
N GLU A 520 -16.22 10.26 -11.13
CA GLU A 520 -14.84 10.73 -10.90
C GLU A 520 -14.26 10.14 -9.60
N ARG A 521 -15.08 10.06 -8.53
CA ARG A 521 -14.69 9.42 -7.27
C ARG A 521 -14.54 7.90 -7.42
N ALA A 522 -15.45 7.26 -8.14
CA ALA A 522 -15.38 5.82 -8.41
C ALA A 522 -14.09 5.48 -9.17
N TYR A 523 -13.78 6.20 -10.24
CA TYR A 523 -12.61 5.98 -11.07
C TYR A 523 -11.30 6.25 -10.32
N ALA A 524 -11.28 7.28 -9.49
CA ALA A 524 -10.12 7.56 -8.62
C ALA A 524 -9.86 6.44 -7.60
N ALA A 525 -10.92 5.79 -7.10
CA ALA A 525 -10.81 4.68 -6.16
C ALA A 525 -10.49 3.34 -6.86
N MET A 526 -11.11 3.09 -8.02
CA MET A 526 -10.95 1.88 -8.82
C MET A 526 -10.98 2.24 -10.31
N PRO A 527 -9.80 2.40 -10.94
CA PRO A 527 -9.72 2.73 -12.36
C PRO A 527 -9.87 1.45 -13.18
N ASP A 528 -11.08 0.91 -13.29
CA ASP A 528 -11.44 -0.23 -14.15
C ASP A 528 -12.13 0.23 -15.46
N GLN A 529 -12.35 -0.71 -16.39
CA GLN A 529 -12.88 -0.41 -17.72
C GLN A 529 -14.36 0.01 -17.73
N GLU A 530 -15.16 -0.48 -16.79
CA GLU A 530 -16.61 -0.22 -16.74
C GLU A 530 -16.85 1.19 -16.22
N VAL A 531 -16.17 1.55 -15.13
CA VAL A 531 -16.22 2.91 -14.58
C VAL A 531 -15.66 3.93 -15.58
N ALA A 532 -14.60 3.58 -16.31
CA ALA A 532 -14.06 4.44 -17.37
C ALA A 532 -15.08 4.67 -18.51
N ALA A 533 -15.80 3.63 -18.92
CA ALA A 533 -16.83 3.72 -19.95
C ALA A 533 -18.01 4.59 -19.49
N HIS A 534 -18.53 4.37 -18.28
CA HIS A 534 -19.59 5.21 -17.70
C HIS A 534 -19.17 6.68 -17.60
N LEU A 535 -17.95 6.95 -17.13
CA LEU A 535 -17.42 8.30 -16.99
C LEU A 535 -17.25 8.97 -18.37
N ALA A 536 -16.73 8.26 -19.36
CA ALA A 536 -16.61 8.77 -20.73
C ALA A 536 -17.99 9.12 -21.33
N GLU A 537 -19.01 8.28 -21.09
CA GLU A 537 -20.36 8.51 -21.58
C GLU A 537 -21.01 9.73 -20.91
N VAL A 538 -20.81 9.93 -19.60
CA VAL A 538 -21.27 11.13 -18.89
C VAL A 538 -20.56 12.40 -19.37
N LEU A 539 -19.24 12.35 -19.56
CA LEU A 539 -18.48 13.47 -20.12
C LEU A 539 -18.97 13.84 -21.51
N TRP A 540 -19.28 12.85 -22.34
CA TRP A 540 -19.86 13.05 -23.66
C TRP A 540 -21.22 13.73 -23.60
N ALA A 541 -22.11 13.27 -22.72
CA ALA A 541 -23.44 13.87 -22.52
C ALA A 541 -23.39 15.32 -22.01
N LEU A 542 -22.33 15.68 -21.28
CA LEU A 542 -22.06 17.05 -20.81
C LEU A 542 -21.38 17.94 -21.88
N GLY A 543 -21.02 17.39 -23.04
CA GLY A 543 -20.29 18.12 -24.08
C GLY A 543 -18.78 18.29 -23.80
N ARG A 544 -18.23 17.57 -22.82
CA ARG A 544 -16.79 17.53 -22.50
C ARG A 544 -16.07 16.51 -23.39
N GLU A 545 -16.21 16.67 -24.70
CA GLU A 545 -15.80 15.67 -25.70
C GLU A 545 -14.31 15.32 -25.67
N GLU A 546 -13.43 16.32 -25.48
CA GLU A 546 -11.98 16.11 -25.43
C GLU A 546 -11.59 15.20 -24.26
N GLU A 547 -12.22 15.39 -23.10
CA GLU A 547 -11.96 14.60 -21.90
C GLU A 547 -12.51 13.18 -22.03
N ALA A 548 -13.69 13.03 -22.64
CA ALA A 548 -14.27 11.73 -22.94
C ALA A 548 -13.36 10.91 -23.89
N ARG A 549 -12.87 11.51 -24.98
CA ARG A 549 -11.92 10.86 -25.91
C ARG A 549 -10.60 10.50 -25.22
N ALA A 550 -10.09 11.36 -24.35
CA ALA A 550 -8.87 11.07 -23.59
C ALA A 550 -9.05 9.86 -22.66
N MET A 551 -10.19 9.75 -21.98
CA MET A 551 -10.54 8.60 -21.13
C MET A 551 -10.58 7.28 -21.92
N ILE A 552 -11.20 7.30 -23.10
CA ILE A 552 -11.26 6.13 -23.98
C ILE A 552 -9.88 5.79 -24.52
N SER A 553 -9.09 6.77 -24.96
CA SER A 553 -7.72 6.53 -25.43
C SER A 553 -6.84 5.86 -24.38
N GLU A 554 -6.99 6.25 -23.11
CA GLU A 554 -6.29 5.60 -22.00
C GLU A 554 -6.78 4.17 -21.78
N SER A 555 -8.10 3.95 -21.80
CA SER A 555 -8.70 2.63 -21.64
C SER A 555 -8.24 1.65 -22.74
N LEU A 556 -8.15 2.10 -23.99
CA LEU A 556 -7.65 1.31 -25.12
C LEU A 556 -6.18 0.90 -24.97
N LYS A 557 -5.36 1.70 -24.27
CA LYS A 557 -3.96 1.37 -23.99
C LYS A 557 -3.81 0.44 -22.80
N ARG A 558 -4.67 0.62 -21.79
CA ARG A 558 -4.59 -0.09 -20.52
C ARG A 558 -5.13 -1.51 -20.59
N TYR A 559 -6.17 -1.75 -21.40
CA TYR A 559 -6.88 -3.04 -21.46
C TYR A 559 -6.74 -3.72 -22.82
N GLU A 560 -6.20 -4.94 -22.81
CA GLU A 560 -6.15 -5.80 -24.00
C GLU A 560 -7.55 -6.30 -24.38
N GLU A 561 -8.30 -6.82 -23.40
CA GLU A 561 -9.71 -7.19 -23.51
C GLU A 561 -10.61 -6.15 -22.83
N ARG A 562 -11.55 -5.56 -23.57
CA ARG A 562 -12.34 -4.40 -23.11
C ARG A 562 -13.77 -4.36 -23.65
N PRO A 563 -14.56 -5.42 -23.45
CA PRO A 563 -15.89 -5.55 -24.07
C PRO A 563 -16.81 -4.35 -23.78
N VAL A 564 -16.75 -3.76 -22.58
CA VAL A 564 -17.60 -2.62 -22.21
C VAL A 564 -17.23 -1.35 -23.00
N VAL A 565 -15.93 -1.12 -23.19
CA VAL A 565 -15.42 0.03 -23.97
C VAL A 565 -15.72 -0.16 -25.45
N ASP A 566 -15.55 -1.39 -25.96
CA ASP A 566 -15.85 -1.71 -27.35
C ASP A 566 -17.35 -1.54 -27.65
N ASP A 567 -18.24 -2.03 -26.77
CA ASP A 567 -19.69 -1.81 -26.86
C ASP A 567 -20.07 -0.32 -26.83
N LEU A 568 -19.39 0.48 -26.00
CA LEU A 568 -19.58 1.93 -25.96
C LEU A 568 -19.18 2.59 -27.29
N LEU A 569 -18.06 2.17 -27.89
CA LEU A 569 -17.59 2.68 -29.18
C LEU A 569 -18.50 2.27 -30.35
N GLU A 570 -19.14 1.11 -30.27
CA GLU A 570 -20.16 0.73 -31.25
C GLU A 570 -21.39 1.66 -31.18
N ARG A 571 -21.77 2.06 -29.97
CA ARG A 571 -22.91 2.96 -29.71
C ARG A 571 -22.57 4.42 -30.00
N ILE A 572 -21.35 4.87 -29.71
CA ILE A 572 -20.85 6.24 -29.87
C ILE A 572 -19.49 6.21 -30.60
N PRO A 573 -19.47 6.00 -31.93
CA PRO A 573 -18.22 5.90 -32.70
C PRO A 573 -17.36 7.15 -32.65
N GLU A 574 -17.96 8.31 -32.37
CA GLU A 574 -17.26 9.58 -32.24
C GLU A 574 -16.30 9.61 -31.04
N LEU A 575 -16.45 8.74 -30.04
CA LEU A 575 -15.51 8.64 -28.92
C LEU A 575 -14.16 8.02 -29.30
N ALA A 576 -14.06 7.40 -30.49
CA ALA A 576 -12.79 6.86 -30.97
C ALA A 576 -11.75 7.99 -31.13
N PRO A 577 -10.50 7.79 -30.66
CA PRO A 577 -9.43 8.79 -30.68
C PRO A 577 -8.91 9.14 -32.08
#